data_AF-A0A382X288-F1
#
_entry.id   AF-A0A382X288-F1
#
_cell.length_a   1.000
_cell.length_b   1.000
_cell.length_c   1.000
_cell.angle_alpha   90.00
_cell.angle_beta   90.00
_cell.angle_gamma   90.00
#
_symmetry.space_group_name_H-M   'P 1'
#
loop_
_entity.id
_entity.type
_entity.pdbx_description
1 polymer ?
#
loop_
_entity_poly.entity_id
_entity_poly.type
_entity_poly.pdbx_seq_one_letter_code
_entity_poly.pdbx_strand_id
1 'polypeptide(L)'
;MKPFSLSVCLFLLLNGLPLDGFAQSDTPPPTPPKEEGAPVQPDAKPVEPAKEKRNIRFQFEGVPYMDALQRFSQMAEKPLITEVPLEGTLTFFDSEPYTYEEAMDVL
;
A
#
# COMPACT_ATOMS: atom_id res chain seq x y z
N MET A 1 -19.73 35.17 -0.46
CA MET A 1 -18.30 35.09 -0.79
C MET A 1 -17.53 35.58 0.43
N LYS A 2 -16.77 34.71 1.10
CA LYS A 2 -15.94 35.02 2.27
C LYS A 2 -14.46 34.94 1.84
N PRO A 3 -13.57 35.83 2.29
CA PRO A 3 -12.18 35.83 1.83
C PRO A 3 -11.39 34.68 2.47
N PHE A 4 -10.61 34.01 1.62
CA PHE A 4 -9.65 32.97 1.98
C PHE A 4 -8.54 33.55 2.86
N SER A 5 -8.24 32.89 3.98
CA SER A 5 -7.14 33.26 4.88
C SER A 5 -5.81 32.78 4.30
N LEU A 6 -4.95 33.74 3.99
CA LEU A 6 -3.59 33.60 3.48
C LEU A 6 -2.68 33.13 4.64
N SER A 7 -2.57 31.83 4.88
CA SER A 7 -1.63 31.26 5.85
C SER A 7 -0.77 30.19 5.18
N VAL A 8 0.10 30.64 4.31
CA VAL A 8 1.23 29.90 3.75
C VAL A 8 2.48 30.75 4.00
N CYS A 9 3.58 30.12 4.44
CA CYS A 9 4.97 30.64 4.51
C CYS A 9 5.57 31.20 5.82
N LEU A 10 5.52 30.55 6.99
CA LEU A 10 6.48 30.97 8.06
C LEU A 10 7.07 29.89 8.99
N PHE A 11 7.30 28.66 8.55
CA PHE A 11 8.00 27.66 9.40
C PHE A 11 9.17 26.93 8.76
N LEU A 12 9.86 27.52 7.78
CA LEU A 12 10.99 26.87 7.08
C LEU A 12 12.33 27.64 7.07
N LEU A 13 12.60 28.52 8.04
CA LEU A 13 13.92 29.17 8.12
C LEU A 13 14.32 29.48 9.57
N LEU A 14 15.15 28.63 10.18
CA LEU A 14 16.36 28.97 10.96
C LEU A 14 16.78 27.78 11.85
N ASN A 15 18.08 27.69 12.11
CA ASN A 15 18.86 26.61 12.75
C ASN A 15 19.33 25.56 11.71
N GLY A 16 20.53 25.59 11.11
CA GLY A 16 21.81 26.18 11.51
C GLY A 16 22.85 25.07 11.67
N LEU A 17 23.44 24.60 10.56
CA LEU A 17 24.60 23.69 10.53
C LEU A 17 25.89 24.44 10.93
N PRO A 18 26.88 23.73 11.48
CA PRO A 18 28.18 23.74 10.83
C PRO A 18 28.71 22.34 10.50
N LEU A 19 29.42 22.31 9.38
CA LEU A 19 30.15 21.21 8.78
C LEU A 19 31.47 20.97 9.53
N ASP A 20 31.67 19.78 10.06
CA ASP A 20 32.96 19.16 10.39
C ASP A 20 32.89 17.74 9.80
N GLY A 21 33.80 17.20 9.01
CA GLY A 21 35.03 17.68 8.42
C GLY A 21 35.50 16.58 7.45
N PHE A 22 36.12 16.97 6.33
CA PHE A 22 36.80 16.04 5.43
C PHE A 22 38.11 15.56 6.05
N ALA A 23 38.27 14.25 6.23
CA ALA A 23 39.55 13.52 6.27
C ALA A 23 39.21 12.03 6.14
N GLN A 24 39.87 11.16 5.39
CA GLN A 24 40.92 11.21 4.38
C GLN A 24 40.89 9.78 3.80
N SER A 25 40.88 9.62 2.48
CA SER A 25 41.00 8.30 1.85
C SER A 25 42.41 7.77 2.06
N ASP A 26 42.55 6.58 2.63
CA ASP A 26 43.74 5.75 2.44
C ASP A 26 43.39 4.25 2.56
N THR A 27 43.63 3.53 1.47
CA THR A 27 43.67 2.06 1.28
C THR A 27 44.94 1.82 0.45
N PRO A 28 45.66 0.66 0.42
CA PRO A 28 45.27 -0.74 0.74
C PRO A 28 46.51 -1.60 1.27
N PRO A 29 46.73 -2.93 1.05
CA PRO A 29 45.91 -4.09 0.61
C PRO A 29 46.14 -5.38 1.51
N PRO A 30 46.02 -6.67 1.06
CA PRO A 30 45.16 -7.68 1.73
C PRO A 30 45.91 -8.97 2.20
N THR A 31 45.27 -9.85 2.99
CA THR A 31 45.57 -11.31 2.98
C THR A 31 44.35 -12.14 3.48
N PRO A 32 43.89 -13.19 2.75
CA PRO A 32 42.73 -14.07 3.07
C PRO A 32 43.19 -15.40 3.74
N PRO A 33 42.41 -16.51 3.87
CA PRO A 33 40.95 -16.75 3.87
C PRO A 33 40.45 -17.63 5.07
N LYS A 34 39.14 -17.63 5.36
CA LYS A 34 38.41 -18.87 5.71
C LYS A 34 36.95 -18.76 5.25
N GLU A 35 36.64 -19.46 4.16
CA GLU A 35 35.29 -19.92 3.83
C GLU A 35 34.73 -20.71 5.01
N GLU A 36 33.46 -20.51 5.38
CA GLU A 36 32.48 -21.60 5.47
C GLU A 36 31.07 -21.06 5.72
N GLY A 37 30.11 -21.53 4.93
CA GLY A 37 28.73 -21.69 5.37
C GLY A 37 27.78 -20.53 5.10
N ALA A 38 27.21 -20.53 3.90
CA ALA A 38 25.87 -20.01 3.68
C ALA A 38 24.88 -20.66 4.67
N PRO A 39 23.96 -19.92 5.29
CA PRO A 39 22.61 -20.42 5.46
C PRO A 39 21.88 -20.07 4.16
N VAL A 40 21.87 -21.04 3.24
CA VAL A 40 20.75 -21.19 2.31
C VAL A 40 19.51 -21.15 3.19
N GLN A 41 18.76 -20.05 3.12
CA GLN A 41 17.48 -19.97 3.80
C GLN A 41 16.64 -21.14 3.26
N PRO A 42 16.18 -22.03 4.15
CA PRO A 42 15.43 -23.21 3.73
C PRO A 42 14.15 -22.74 3.06
N ASP A 43 13.93 -23.26 1.86
CA ASP A 43 12.66 -23.41 1.18
C ASP A 43 11.58 -22.41 1.62
N ALA A 44 11.40 -21.35 0.82
CA ALA A 44 10.10 -20.69 0.75
C ALA A 44 9.09 -21.77 0.33
N LYS A 45 8.50 -22.44 1.32
CA LYS A 45 7.35 -23.31 1.12
C LYS A 45 6.35 -22.51 0.30
N PRO A 46 5.77 -23.09 -0.76
CA PRO A 46 4.64 -22.46 -1.42
C PRO A 46 3.64 -22.06 -0.34
N VAL A 47 3.36 -20.75 -0.25
CA VAL A 47 2.24 -20.27 0.56
C VAL A 47 1.02 -20.84 -0.15
N GLU A 48 0.53 -21.98 0.34
CA GLU A 48 -0.78 -22.46 -0.08
C GLU A 48 -1.76 -21.32 0.19
N PRO A 49 -2.57 -20.92 -0.82
CA PRO A 49 -3.50 -19.83 -0.64
C PRO A 49 -4.41 -20.17 0.54
N ALA A 50 -4.28 -19.40 1.62
CA ALA A 50 -5.15 -19.55 2.77
C ALA A 50 -6.56 -19.34 2.25
N LYS A 51 -7.40 -20.38 2.34
CA LYS A 51 -8.79 -20.32 1.86
C LYS A 51 -9.46 -19.07 2.45
N GLU A 52 -9.86 -18.15 1.58
CA GLU A 52 -10.46 -16.89 2.00
C GLU A 52 -11.75 -17.16 2.78
N LYS A 53 -11.94 -16.43 3.88
CA LYS A 53 -13.12 -16.57 4.72
C LYS A 53 -14.25 -15.71 4.14
N ARG A 54 -15.46 -16.28 4.03
CA ARG A 54 -16.67 -15.53 3.68
C ARG A 54 -17.12 -14.67 4.87
N ASN A 55 -16.64 -13.44 4.96
CA ASN A 55 -16.89 -12.53 6.09
C ASN A 55 -17.34 -11.12 5.66
N ILE A 56 -17.53 -10.89 4.38
CA ILE A 56 -18.00 -9.62 3.82
C ILE A 56 -19.51 -9.64 3.71
N ARG A 57 -20.18 -8.55 4.10
CA ARG A 57 -21.62 -8.35 3.87
C ARG A 57 -21.83 -6.97 3.29
N PHE A 58 -22.67 -6.86 2.27
CA PHE A 58 -22.91 -5.60 1.59
C PHE A 58 -23.90 -4.75 2.38
N GLN A 59 -23.47 -3.55 2.75
CA GLN A 59 -24.25 -2.57 3.50
C GLN A 59 -23.89 -1.17 3.00
N PHE A 60 -24.12 -0.92 1.72
CA PHE A 60 -23.82 0.36 1.09
C PHE A 60 -25.05 1.23 1.02
N GLU A 61 -24.91 2.46 1.48
CA GLU A 61 -25.91 3.50 1.37
C GLU A 61 -25.23 4.76 0.81
N GLY A 62 -25.45 5.05 -0.47
CA GLY A 62 -24.88 6.24 -1.11
C GLY A 62 -23.34 6.24 -1.20
N VAL A 63 -22.69 5.08 -1.22
CA VAL A 63 -21.23 4.96 -1.29
C VAL A 63 -20.78 5.28 -2.72
N PRO A 64 -19.78 6.13 -2.98
CA PRO A 64 -19.28 6.33 -4.34
C PRO A 64 -18.86 4.98 -4.97
N TYR A 65 -19.33 4.69 -6.21
CA TYR A 65 -19.11 3.38 -6.82
C TYR A 65 -17.61 3.07 -6.90
N MET A 66 -16.81 4.00 -7.43
CA MET A 66 -15.37 3.83 -7.55
C MET A 66 -14.68 3.50 -6.23
N ASP A 67 -15.12 4.11 -5.11
CA ASP A 67 -14.51 3.87 -3.81
C ASP A 67 -14.76 2.44 -3.33
N ALA A 68 -15.97 1.92 -3.55
CA ALA A 68 -16.31 0.53 -3.25
C ALA A 68 -15.47 -0.42 -4.11
N LEU A 69 -15.51 -0.26 -5.43
CA LEU A 69 -14.83 -1.15 -6.38
C LEU A 69 -13.31 -1.19 -6.15
N GLN A 70 -12.69 -0.02 -5.93
CA GLN A 70 -11.26 0.08 -5.63
C GLN A 70 -10.90 -0.64 -4.33
N ARG A 71 -11.73 -0.51 -3.29
CA ARG A 71 -11.46 -1.18 -2.00
C ARG A 71 -11.48 -2.69 -2.15
N PHE A 72 -12.47 -3.25 -2.85
CA PHE A 72 -12.55 -4.69 -3.04
C PHE A 72 -11.42 -5.21 -3.93
N SER A 73 -11.02 -4.46 -4.97
CA SER A 73 -9.87 -4.81 -5.81
C SER A 73 -8.59 -4.93 -4.98
N GLN A 74 -8.33 -3.98 -4.09
CA GLN A 74 -7.17 -4.02 -3.20
C GLN A 74 -7.20 -5.20 -2.24
N MET A 75 -8.35 -5.48 -1.64
CA MET A 75 -8.49 -6.57 -0.66
C MET A 75 -8.46 -7.97 -1.32
N ALA A 76 -8.92 -8.08 -2.57
CA ALA A 76 -8.85 -9.30 -3.37
C ALA A 76 -7.50 -9.48 -4.08
N GLU A 77 -6.56 -8.53 -3.92
CA GLU A 77 -5.27 -8.51 -4.63
C GLU A 77 -5.42 -8.59 -6.16
N LYS A 78 -6.54 -8.10 -6.72
CA LYS A 78 -6.81 -8.08 -8.16
C LYS A 78 -6.67 -6.66 -8.69
N PRO A 79 -5.84 -6.38 -9.71
CA PRO A 79 -5.71 -5.04 -10.26
C PRO A 79 -7.03 -4.57 -10.88
N LEU A 80 -7.46 -3.36 -10.51
CA LEU A 80 -8.62 -2.71 -11.10
C LEU A 80 -8.21 -1.94 -12.36
N ILE A 81 -8.81 -2.28 -13.51
CA ILE A 81 -8.66 -1.56 -14.77
C ILE A 81 -10.02 -0.97 -15.12
N THR A 82 -10.08 0.35 -15.27
CA THR A 82 -11.30 1.06 -15.68
C THR A 82 -11.01 1.88 -16.94
N GLU A 83 -11.81 1.73 -17.99
CA GLU A 83 -11.66 2.52 -19.22
C GLU A 83 -12.07 3.98 -19.03
N VAL A 84 -13.06 4.21 -18.16
CA VAL A 84 -13.55 5.53 -17.75
C VAL A 84 -13.80 5.53 -16.24
N PRO A 85 -13.69 6.68 -15.55
CA PRO A 85 -14.11 6.78 -14.16
C PRO A 85 -15.60 6.41 -14.02
N LEU A 86 -15.93 5.49 -13.11
CA LEU A 86 -17.33 5.18 -12.82
C LEU A 86 -17.91 6.33 -11.96
N GLU A 87 -19.01 6.91 -12.42
CA GLU A 87 -19.69 7.99 -11.70
C GLU A 87 -20.90 7.47 -10.90
N GLY A 88 -21.28 8.20 -9.85
CA GLY A 88 -22.47 7.92 -9.05
C GLY A 88 -22.19 7.15 -7.75
N THR A 89 -23.29 6.74 -7.11
CA THR A 89 -23.27 6.10 -5.80
C THR A 89 -23.96 4.74 -5.82
N LEU A 90 -23.36 3.77 -5.15
CA LEU A 90 -23.87 2.45 -4.87
C LEU A 90 -24.71 2.43 -3.59
N THR A 91 -25.94 1.95 -3.72
CA THR A 91 -26.81 1.58 -2.60
C THR A 91 -27.20 0.12 -2.79
N PHE A 92 -26.64 -0.76 -1.97
CA PHE A 92 -26.82 -2.20 -2.08
C PHE A 92 -26.68 -2.85 -0.70
N PHE A 93 -27.68 -3.65 -0.34
CA PHE A 93 -27.74 -4.34 0.95
C PHE A 93 -27.93 -5.83 0.70
N ASP A 94 -26.96 -6.62 1.14
CA ASP A 94 -27.05 -8.06 1.16
C ASP A 94 -26.44 -8.61 2.44
N SER A 95 -27.20 -9.49 3.09
CA SER A 95 -26.79 -10.17 4.30
C SER A 95 -26.00 -11.44 4.02
N GLU A 96 -25.98 -11.94 2.79
CA GLU A 96 -25.17 -13.10 2.42
C GLU A 96 -23.68 -12.79 2.67
N PRO A 97 -22.92 -13.70 3.31
CA PRO A 97 -21.49 -13.52 3.49
C PRO A 97 -20.72 -13.86 2.21
N TYR A 98 -19.78 -13.02 1.80
CA TYR A 98 -18.91 -13.19 0.62
C TYR A 98 -17.42 -13.24 1.00
N THR A 99 -16.60 -13.86 0.15
CA THR A 99 -15.15 -13.57 0.10
C THR A 99 -14.89 -12.24 -0.61
N TYR A 100 -13.64 -11.77 -0.63
CA TYR A 100 -13.30 -10.55 -1.39
C TYR A 100 -13.38 -10.79 -2.90
N GLU A 101 -13.00 -11.99 -3.37
CA GLU A 101 -13.14 -12.36 -4.78
C GLU A 101 -14.61 -12.44 -5.21
N GLU A 102 -15.47 -13.13 -4.45
CA GLU A 102 -16.91 -13.21 -4.74
C GLU A 102 -17.56 -11.82 -4.73
N ALA A 103 -17.15 -10.97 -3.79
CA ALA A 103 -17.63 -9.59 -3.72
C ALA A 103 -17.22 -8.78 -4.96
N MET A 104 -16.08 -9.09 -5.60
CA MET A 104 -15.67 -8.46 -6.85
C MET A 104 -16.48 -8.91 -8.05
N ASP A 105 -16.92 -10.17 -8.09
CA ASP A 105 -17.77 -10.65 -9.18
C ASP A 105 -19.20 -10.08 -9.10
N VAL A 106 -19.64 -9.65 -7.91
CA VAL A 106 -20.96 -9.04 -7.68
C VAL A 106 -20.99 -7.55 -8.08
N LEU A 107 -19.87 -6.84 -7.93
CA LEU A 107 -19.75 -5.40 -8.19
C LEU A 107 -19.36 -5.09 -9.64
#